data_AF-A0A7C1TEJ7-F1
#
_entry.id   AF-A0A7C1TEJ7-F1
#
_cell.length_a   1.000
_cell.length_b   1.000
_cell.length_c   1.000
_cell.angle_alpha   90.00
_cell.angle_beta   90.00
_cell.angle_gamma   90.00
#
_symmetry.space_group_name_H-M   'P 1'
#
loop_
_entity.id
_entity.type
_entity.pdbx_description
1 polymer ?
#
loop_
_entity_poly.entity_id
_entity_poly.type
_entity_poly.pdbx_seq_one_letter_code
_entity_poly.pdbx_strand_id
1 'polypeptide(L)'
;MNKRTPLYDMHVAAGAQMVDFGGWDMPLNYGSQIEEHHQVRKDAGMFDVSHMTIVDIQGDRVRPFLQKLLANDVARLKSSGKALYSCMLNEEGYVLDDLIVYYMTDNWFRLVVNSATREKDLAWIAMQGMAFNLEIKERNELTMIAVQGPLARSKTHQALGERAQGLDDLGIFYMREVDTELAVARTGYTGEDGYELMLPVAQASSMWAALLEAEVKPCGLGARDT
;
A
#
# COMPACT_ATOMS: atom_id res chain seq x y z
N MET A 1 9.94 -12.62 18.78
CA MET A 1 10.04 -13.19 17.42
C MET A 1 9.43 -12.15 16.50
N ASN A 2 10.11 -11.79 15.42
CA ASN A 2 9.62 -10.76 14.50
C ASN A 2 8.35 -11.23 13.78
N LYS A 3 7.55 -10.27 13.34
CA LYS A 3 6.36 -10.51 12.50
C LYS A 3 6.81 -10.92 11.10
N ARG A 4 5.97 -11.66 10.37
CA ARG A 4 6.25 -12.15 9.02
C ARG A 4 5.07 -11.83 8.10
N THR A 5 5.38 -11.43 6.88
CA THR A 5 4.36 -11.24 5.85
C THR A 5 3.88 -12.59 5.29
N PRO A 6 2.75 -12.63 4.58
CA PRO A 6 2.30 -13.84 3.89
C PRO A 6 3.28 -14.36 2.82
N LEU A 7 4.23 -13.52 2.39
CA LEU A 7 5.21 -13.81 1.35
C LEU A 7 6.57 -14.24 1.91
N TYR A 8 6.73 -14.32 3.25
CA TYR A 8 8.01 -14.62 3.89
C TYR A 8 8.69 -15.88 3.34
N ASP A 9 7.97 -16.99 3.22
CA ASP A 9 8.55 -18.24 2.73
C ASP A 9 9.00 -18.14 1.26
N MET A 10 8.32 -17.31 0.46
CA MET A 10 8.72 -17.05 -0.93
C MET A 10 10.00 -16.23 -0.99
N HIS A 11 10.18 -15.26 -0.09
CA HIS A 11 11.41 -14.46 0.00
C HIS A 11 12.60 -15.32 0.35
N VAL A 12 12.44 -16.20 1.35
CA VAL A 12 13.49 -17.15 1.76
C VAL A 12 13.82 -18.13 0.63
N ALA A 13 12.80 -18.68 -0.04
CA ALA A 13 13.00 -19.59 -1.18
C ALA A 13 13.69 -18.90 -2.37
N ALA A 14 13.47 -17.60 -2.56
CA ALA A 14 14.13 -16.78 -3.57
C ALA A 14 15.55 -16.34 -3.18
N GLY A 15 16.07 -16.77 -2.03
CA GLY A 15 17.42 -16.43 -1.57
C GLY A 15 17.57 -15.00 -1.07
N ALA A 16 16.47 -14.36 -0.66
CA ALA A 16 16.51 -12.99 -0.14
C ALA A 16 17.35 -12.90 1.13
N GLN A 17 18.13 -11.82 1.25
CA GLN A 17 18.77 -11.46 2.50
C GLN A 17 17.72 -10.80 3.41
N MET A 18 17.30 -11.50 4.47
CA MET A 18 16.28 -10.99 5.40
C MET A 18 16.88 -10.04 6.45
N VAL A 19 16.13 -9.02 6.85
CA VAL A 19 16.49 -8.04 7.89
C VAL A 19 15.29 -7.73 8.79
N ASP A 20 15.57 -7.29 10.02
CA ASP A 20 14.54 -6.70 10.89
C ASP A 20 14.24 -5.26 10.43
N PHE A 21 13.02 -5.04 9.98
CA PHE A 21 12.50 -3.73 9.62
C PHE A 21 11.23 -3.43 10.41
N GLY A 22 11.35 -2.60 11.45
CA GLY A 22 10.20 -2.22 12.28
C GLY A 22 9.54 -3.40 12.99
N GLY A 23 10.30 -4.45 13.33
CA GLY A 23 9.77 -5.67 13.95
C GLY A 23 9.21 -6.69 12.95
N TRP A 24 9.44 -6.51 11.65
CA TRP A 24 9.09 -7.45 10.58
C TRP A 24 10.35 -8.06 9.96
N ASP A 25 10.32 -9.36 9.69
CA ASP A 25 11.34 -10.01 8.87
C ASP A 25 11.06 -9.72 7.39
N MET A 26 11.81 -8.80 6.79
CA MET A 26 11.61 -8.31 5.42
C MET A 26 12.84 -8.55 4.53
N PRO A 27 12.67 -8.73 3.21
CA PRO A 27 13.79 -8.88 2.28
C PRO A 27 14.51 -7.54 2.11
N LEU A 28 15.79 -7.47 2.51
CA LEU A 28 16.66 -6.32 2.24
C LEU A 28 16.98 -6.21 0.74
N ASN A 29 17.33 -7.34 0.12
CA ASN A 29 17.59 -7.50 -1.31
C ASN A 29 17.53 -9.01 -1.66
N TYR A 30 17.48 -9.31 -2.96
CA TYR A 30 17.51 -10.64 -3.57
C TYR A 30 18.85 -10.90 -4.29
N GLY A 31 19.90 -10.15 -3.93
CA GLY A 31 21.26 -10.29 -4.47
C GLY A 31 22.00 -8.95 -4.53
N SER A 32 21.39 -7.92 -5.12
CA SER A 32 22.02 -6.61 -5.27
C SER A 32 20.97 -5.49 -5.33
N GLN A 33 20.96 -4.64 -4.30
CA GLN A 33 20.06 -3.48 -4.24
C GLN A 33 20.25 -2.51 -5.42
N ILE A 34 21.47 -2.42 -5.98
CA ILE A 34 21.76 -1.55 -7.13
C ILE A 34 21.12 -2.13 -8.40
N GLU A 35 21.20 -3.44 -8.59
CA GLU A 35 20.59 -4.10 -9.75
C GLU A 35 19.05 -4.06 -9.66
N GLU A 36 18.50 -4.25 -8.47
CA GLU A 36 17.07 -4.08 -8.19
C GLU A 36 16.59 -2.64 -8.43
N HIS A 37 17.36 -1.64 -7.99
CA HIS A 37 17.08 -0.24 -8.32
C HIS A 37 17.04 -0.03 -9.84
N HIS A 38 18.07 -0.48 -10.56
CA HIS A 38 18.10 -0.34 -12.02
C HIS A 38 16.99 -1.13 -12.73
N GLN A 39 16.57 -2.26 -12.17
CA GLN A 39 15.44 -3.04 -12.66
C GLN A 39 14.14 -2.21 -12.58
N VAL A 40 13.89 -1.53 -11.46
CA VAL A 40 12.74 -0.62 -11.34
C VAL A 40 12.85 0.56 -12.31
N ARG A 41 14.03 1.18 -12.45
CA ARG A 41 14.23 2.33 -13.36
C ARG A 41 14.07 1.99 -14.85
N LYS A 42 14.39 0.76 -15.25
CA LYS A 42 14.48 0.36 -16.67
C LYS A 42 13.33 -0.53 -17.12
N ASP A 43 12.64 -1.19 -16.20
CA ASP A 43 11.64 -2.21 -16.49
C ASP A 43 10.53 -2.22 -15.43
N ALA A 44 10.43 -3.26 -14.59
CA ALA A 44 9.47 -3.36 -13.51
C ALA A 44 10.07 -4.18 -12.36
N GLY A 45 9.85 -3.72 -11.14
CA GLY A 45 10.14 -4.44 -9.90
C GLY A 45 8.90 -4.52 -9.02
N MET A 46 8.76 -5.63 -8.27
CA MET A 46 7.72 -5.79 -7.27
C MET A 46 8.30 -5.82 -5.85
N PHE A 47 7.58 -5.19 -4.94
CA PHE A 47 7.94 -5.07 -3.54
C PHE A 47 6.83 -5.66 -2.68
N ASP A 48 7.22 -6.48 -1.71
CA ASP A 48 6.32 -6.86 -0.62
C ASP A 48 6.17 -5.69 0.35
N VAL A 49 5.01 -5.06 0.32
CA VAL A 49 4.65 -3.94 1.21
C VAL A 49 3.53 -4.34 2.18
N SER A 50 3.36 -5.65 2.41
CA SER A 50 2.32 -6.22 3.28
C SER A 50 2.52 -5.90 4.77
N HIS A 51 3.66 -5.33 5.13
CA HIS A 51 3.92 -4.82 6.47
C HIS A 51 3.19 -3.49 6.75
N MET A 52 2.75 -2.77 5.70
CA MET A 52 1.92 -1.57 5.82
C MET A 52 0.55 -1.91 6.42
N THR A 53 -0.08 -0.93 7.06
CA THR A 53 -1.38 -1.15 7.72
C THR A 53 -2.50 -0.50 6.94
N ILE A 54 -3.46 -1.30 6.48
CA ILE A 54 -4.68 -0.82 5.84
C ILE A 54 -5.76 -0.60 6.92
N VAL A 55 -6.37 0.57 6.91
CA VAL A 55 -7.42 0.95 7.86
C VAL A 55 -8.63 1.51 7.11
N ASP A 56 -9.80 0.92 7.32
CA ASP A 56 -11.05 1.48 6.85
C ASP A 56 -11.70 2.32 7.95
N ILE A 57 -12.19 3.49 7.58
CA ILE A 57 -12.90 4.41 8.48
C ILE A 57 -14.27 4.70 7.86
N GLN A 58 -15.32 4.36 8.59
CA GLN A 58 -16.70 4.42 8.13
C GLN A 58 -17.60 5.22 9.06
N GLY A 59 -18.55 5.94 8.48
CA GLY A 59 -19.56 6.75 9.18
C GLY A 59 -19.83 8.11 8.52
N ASP A 60 -20.89 8.79 8.96
CA ASP A 60 -21.34 10.03 8.30
C ASP A 60 -20.39 11.22 8.52
N ARG A 61 -19.50 11.13 9.52
CA ARG A 61 -18.60 12.23 9.92
C ARG A 61 -17.13 11.96 9.63
N VAL A 62 -16.82 11.01 8.73
CA VAL A 62 -15.43 10.66 8.40
C VAL A 62 -14.68 11.85 7.81
N ARG A 63 -15.31 12.61 6.91
CA ARG A 63 -14.64 13.77 6.28
C ARG A 63 -14.26 14.87 7.29
N PRO A 64 -15.16 15.38 8.16
CA PRO A 64 -14.79 16.30 9.23
C PRO A 64 -13.72 15.74 10.18
N PHE A 65 -13.78 14.44 10.49
CA PHE A 65 -12.78 13.77 11.31
C PHE A 65 -11.39 13.81 10.66
N LEU A 66 -11.30 13.41 9.38
CA LEU A 66 -10.03 13.41 8.65
C LEU A 66 -9.48 14.82 8.46
N GLN A 67 -10.32 15.85 8.28
CA GLN A 67 -9.87 17.25 8.26
C GLN A 67 -9.30 17.74 9.60
N LYS A 68 -9.72 17.15 10.73
CA LYS A 68 -9.11 17.40 12.04
C LYS A 68 -7.78 16.65 12.19
N LEU A 69 -7.73 15.41 11.69
CA LEU A 69 -6.63 14.48 11.90
C LEU A 69 -5.42 14.75 10.97
N LEU A 70 -5.68 15.17 9.74
CA LEU A 70 -4.70 15.24 8.66
C LEU A 70 -4.31 16.69 8.33
N ALA A 71 -3.04 16.87 7.97
CA ALA A 71 -2.51 18.16 7.54
C ALA A 71 -3.03 18.61 6.16
N ASN A 72 -3.36 17.67 5.27
CA ASN A 72 -3.88 17.95 3.93
C ASN A 72 -5.40 17.81 3.89
N ASP A 73 -6.05 18.51 2.95
CA ASP A 73 -7.49 18.65 2.94
C ASP A 73 -8.19 17.56 2.10
N VAL A 74 -8.78 16.60 2.79
CA VAL A 74 -9.61 15.56 2.18
C VAL A 74 -10.82 16.12 1.42
N ALA A 75 -11.29 17.35 1.67
CA ALA A 75 -12.37 17.98 0.90
C ALA A 75 -12.08 18.07 -0.60
N ARG A 76 -10.81 17.98 -1.01
CA ARG A 76 -10.37 17.93 -2.42
C ARG A 76 -10.66 16.60 -3.12
N LEU A 77 -10.95 15.55 -2.35
CA LEU A 77 -11.35 14.24 -2.84
C LEU A 77 -12.84 14.25 -3.19
N LYS A 78 -13.15 14.47 -4.48
CA LYS A 78 -14.51 14.61 -5.01
C LYS A 78 -15.00 13.41 -5.82
N SER A 79 -14.10 12.51 -6.19
CA SER A 79 -14.36 11.36 -7.06
C SER A 79 -13.91 10.09 -6.37
N SER A 80 -14.77 9.07 -6.34
CA SER A 80 -14.46 7.78 -5.74
C SER A 80 -13.13 7.22 -6.28
N GLY A 81 -12.38 6.57 -5.41
CA GLY A 81 -11.03 6.09 -5.65
C GLY A 81 -9.93 7.14 -5.51
N LYS A 82 -10.24 8.45 -5.57
CA LYS A 82 -9.19 9.48 -5.52
C LYS A 82 -8.47 9.45 -4.19
N ALA A 83 -7.15 9.55 -4.26
CA ALA A 83 -6.25 9.52 -3.12
C ALA A 83 -5.58 10.87 -2.88
N LEU A 84 -5.08 11.06 -1.67
CA LEU A 84 -4.09 12.08 -1.37
C LEU A 84 -3.09 11.57 -0.35
N TYR A 85 -1.89 12.15 -0.40
CA TYR A 85 -0.87 12.01 0.63
C TYR A 85 -1.04 13.08 1.72
N SER A 86 -0.85 12.71 2.98
CA SER A 86 -0.88 13.65 4.11
C SER A 86 -0.03 13.17 5.28
N CYS A 87 0.47 14.11 6.05
CA CYS A 87 0.87 13.84 7.43
C CYS A 87 -0.36 13.75 8.33
N MET A 88 -0.30 12.88 9.34
CA MET A 88 -1.19 12.85 10.49
C MET A 88 -0.50 13.59 11.65
N LEU A 89 -1.24 14.50 12.28
CA LEU A 89 -0.67 15.39 13.30
C LEU A 89 -1.23 15.08 14.70
N ASN A 90 -0.46 15.42 15.72
CA ASN A 90 -0.98 15.52 17.08
C ASN A 90 -1.58 16.92 17.34
N GLU A 91 -2.12 17.14 18.54
CA GLU A 91 -2.78 18.39 18.93
C GLU A 91 -1.85 19.61 18.94
N GLU A 92 -0.54 19.40 19.04
CA GLU A 92 0.49 20.46 19.03
C GLU A 92 1.01 20.73 17.60
N GLY A 93 0.54 19.98 16.60
CA GLY A 93 0.96 20.11 15.20
C GLY A 93 2.22 19.33 14.83
N TYR A 94 2.74 18.48 15.72
CA TYR A 94 3.84 17.57 15.39
C TYR A 94 3.36 16.40 14.53
N VAL A 95 4.20 15.99 13.57
CA VAL A 95 3.93 14.83 12.71
C VAL A 95 4.05 13.55 13.52
N LEU A 96 2.99 12.75 13.51
CA LEU A 96 2.95 11.40 14.08
C LEU A 96 3.35 10.36 13.05
N ASP A 97 2.77 10.45 11.85
CA ASP A 97 3.05 9.59 10.71
C ASP A 97 2.70 10.29 9.39
N ASP A 98 3.12 9.74 8.27
CA ASP A 98 2.63 10.07 6.95
C ASP A 98 1.88 8.90 6.29
N LEU A 99 0.87 9.21 5.48
CA LEU A 99 -0.06 8.20 4.97
C LEU A 99 -0.69 8.60 3.64
N ILE A 100 -1.28 7.60 2.97
CA ILE A 100 -2.19 7.81 1.85
C ILE A 100 -3.61 7.54 2.32
N VAL A 101 -4.52 8.45 1.96
CA VAL A 101 -5.95 8.29 2.18
C VAL A 101 -6.70 8.26 0.85
N TYR A 102 -7.54 7.25 0.67
CA TYR A 102 -8.40 7.01 -0.48
C TYR A 102 -9.86 7.32 -0.11
N TYR A 103 -10.51 8.13 -0.94
CA TYR A 103 -11.94 8.41 -0.83
C TYR A 103 -12.73 7.33 -1.56
N MET A 104 -13.49 6.51 -0.84
CA MET A 104 -14.28 5.42 -1.44
C MET A 104 -15.72 5.90 -1.68
N THR A 105 -16.38 6.35 -0.61
CA THR A 105 -17.72 6.96 -0.62
C THR A 105 -17.78 8.06 0.44
N ASP A 106 -18.84 8.87 0.46
CA ASP A 106 -19.00 9.97 1.44
C ASP A 106 -18.92 9.52 2.91
N ASN A 107 -19.23 8.24 3.16
CA ASN A 107 -19.19 7.62 4.48
C ASN A 107 -18.08 6.57 4.66
N TRP A 108 -17.14 6.44 3.71
CA TRP A 108 -16.04 5.48 3.81
C TRP A 108 -14.75 6.00 3.16
N PHE A 109 -13.68 6.00 3.96
CA PHE A 109 -12.31 6.28 3.52
C PHE A 109 -11.40 5.12 3.92
N ARG A 110 -10.38 4.87 3.11
CA ARG A 110 -9.33 3.89 3.39
C ARG A 110 -8.00 4.60 3.57
N LEU A 111 -7.29 4.29 4.65
CA LEU A 111 -5.96 4.78 4.95
C LEU A 111 -4.94 3.64 4.80
N VAL A 112 -3.73 4.00 4.38
CA VAL A 112 -2.55 3.12 4.42
C VAL A 112 -1.49 3.85 5.23
N VAL A 113 -1.15 3.31 6.40
CA VAL A 113 -0.19 3.89 7.37
C VAL A 113 1.05 3.01 7.53
N ASN A 114 2.13 3.59 8.05
CA ASN A 114 3.42 2.91 8.14
C ASN A 114 3.42 1.76 9.16
N SER A 115 4.26 0.76 8.90
CA SER A 115 4.37 -0.44 9.74
C SER A 115 4.90 -0.15 11.15
N ALA A 116 5.89 0.74 11.26
CA ALA A 116 6.61 1.03 12.50
C ALA A 116 5.78 1.88 13.48
N THR A 117 4.80 2.63 12.97
CA THR A 117 3.92 3.51 13.74
C THR A 117 2.53 2.92 13.95
N ARG A 118 2.18 1.83 13.26
CA ARG A 118 0.91 1.08 13.33
C ARG A 118 0.18 1.14 14.67
N GLU A 119 0.81 0.68 15.76
CA GLU A 119 0.13 0.60 17.06
C GLU A 119 -0.21 1.98 17.63
N LYS A 120 0.70 2.95 17.45
CA LYS A 120 0.48 4.33 17.87
C LYS A 120 -0.59 5.01 17.02
N ASP A 121 -0.55 4.78 15.71
CA ASP A 121 -1.50 5.37 14.77
C ASP A 121 -2.91 4.85 15.00
N LEU A 122 -3.09 3.53 15.12
CA LEU A 122 -4.39 2.93 15.41
C LEU A 122 -4.97 3.45 16.72
N ALA A 123 -4.14 3.55 17.78
CA ALA A 123 -4.57 4.10 19.06
C ALA A 123 -4.98 5.58 18.95
N TRP A 124 -4.21 6.39 18.22
CA TRP A 124 -4.49 7.80 18.01
C TRP A 124 -5.77 8.03 17.19
N ILE A 125 -5.90 7.32 16.06
CA ILE A 125 -7.07 7.38 15.18
C ILE A 125 -8.32 6.97 15.95
N ALA A 126 -8.26 5.87 16.71
CA ALA A 126 -9.37 5.41 17.55
C ALA A 126 -9.77 6.45 18.61
N MET A 127 -8.79 6.99 19.34
CA MET A 127 -9.02 8.01 20.37
C MET A 127 -9.69 9.27 19.79
N GLN A 128 -9.14 9.82 18.71
CA GLN A 128 -9.68 11.02 18.07
C GLN A 128 -11.04 10.74 17.41
N GLY A 129 -11.27 9.52 16.93
CA GLY A 129 -12.51 9.08 16.28
C GLY A 129 -13.71 8.93 17.22
N MET A 130 -13.49 8.75 18.54
CA MET A 130 -14.57 8.59 19.52
C MET A 130 -15.60 9.72 19.47
N ALA A 131 -15.14 10.97 19.33
CA ALA A 131 -16.02 12.14 19.24
C ALA A 131 -16.90 12.16 17.97
N PHE A 132 -16.51 11.40 16.95
CA PHE A 132 -17.15 11.38 15.64
C PHE A 132 -18.10 10.21 15.44
N ASN A 133 -18.14 9.23 16.36
CA ASN A 133 -18.96 8.01 16.27
C ASN A 133 -18.69 7.25 14.96
N LEU A 134 -17.41 6.97 14.70
CA LEU A 134 -16.95 6.28 13.49
C LEU A 134 -16.62 4.83 13.79
N GLU A 135 -16.85 3.96 12.81
CA GLU A 135 -16.27 2.63 12.78
C GLU A 135 -14.87 2.72 12.19
N ILE A 136 -13.87 2.29 12.96
CA ILE A 136 -12.47 2.25 12.54
C ILE A 136 -12.03 0.79 12.58
N LYS A 137 -11.71 0.24 11.41
CA LYS A 137 -11.39 -1.18 11.26
C LYS A 137 -10.04 -1.34 10.57
N GLU A 138 -9.10 -1.94 11.30
CA GLU A 138 -7.89 -2.46 10.68
C GLU A 138 -8.25 -3.63 9.75
N ARG A 139 -7.75 -3.63 8.51
CA ARG A 139 -8.02 -4.65 7.49
C ARG A 139 -6.87 -5.66 7.42
N ASN A 140 -6.62 -6.37 8.52
CA ASN A 140 -5.52 -7.33 8.65
C ASN A 140 -5.65 -8.58 7.76
N GLU A 141 -6.82 -8.80 7.17
CA GLU A 141 -7.07 -9.84 6.18
C GLU A 141 -6.56 -9.48 4.78
N LEU A 142 -6.15 -8.21 4.57
CA LEU A 142 -5.59 -7.71 3.32
C LEU A 142 -4.06 -7.65 3.40
N THR A 143 -3.45 -7.76 2.23
CA THR A 143 -2.00 -7.66 1.99
C THR A 143 -1.75 -6.65 0.87
N MET A 144 -0.51 -6.20 0.71
CA MET A 144 -0.16 -5.24 -0.35
C MET A 144 1.11 -5.62 -1.10
N ILE A 145 1.04 -5.57 -2.43
CA ILE A 145 2.19 -5.74 -3.33
C ILE A 145 2.30 -4.49 -4.20
N ALA A 146 3.47 -3.84 -4.20
CA ALA A 146 3.73 -2.69 -5.07
C ALA A 146 4.48 -3.15 -6.31
N VAL A 147 4.02 -2.80 -7.51
CA VAL A 147 4.66 -3.09 -8.79
C VAL A 147 5.02 -1.76 -9.45
N GLN A 148 6.31 -1.49 -9.66
CA GLN A 148 6.83 -0.15 -9.93
C GLN A 148 7.88 -0.18 -11.04
N GLY A 149 7.85 0.81 -11.94
CA GLY A 149 8.74 0.93 -13.09
C GLY A 149 8.01 1.30 -14.39
N PRO A 150 8.73 1.73 -15.43
CA PRO A 150 8.12 2.15 -16.70
C PRO A 150 7.27 1.07 -17.37
N LEU A 151 7.54 -0.22 -17.13
CA LEU A 151 6.78 -1.35 -17.67
C LEU A 151 5.86 -2.02 -16.63
N ALA A 152 5.75 -1.44 -15.43
CA ALA A 152 4.97 -2.03 -14.33
C ALA A 152 3.50 -2.22 -14.68
N ARG A 153 2.86 -1.24 -15.32
CA ARG A 153 1.43 -1.29 -15.63
C ARG A 153 1.10 -2.41 -16.63
N SER A 154 1.85 -2.49 -17.73
CA SER A 154 1.64 -3.52 -18.75
C SER A 154 1.92 -4.92 -18.22
N LYS A 155 2.97 -5.11 -17.43
CA LYS A 155 3.28 -6.41 -16.80
C LYS A 155 2.26 -6.79 -15.74
N THR A 156 1.75 -5.83 -14.97
CA THR A 156 0.65 -6.08 -14.03
C THR A 156 -0.61 -6.49 -14.78
N HIS A 157 -0.91 -5.86 -15.92
CA HIS A 157 -2.06 -6.26 -16.74
C HIS A 157 -1.94 -7.69 -17.26
N GLN A 158 -0.74 -8.09 -17.70
CA GLN A 158 -0.46 -9.47 -18.07
C GLN A 158 -0.70 -10.44 -16.91
N ALA A 159 -0.23 -10.12 -15.70
CA ALA A 159 -0.44 -10.94 -14.51
C ALA A 159 -1.92 -11.03 -14.09
N LEU A 160 -2.69 -9.96 -14.30
CA LEU A 160 -4.11 -9.90 -13.95
C LEU A 160 -5.05 -10.52 -15.00
N GLY A 161 -4.61 -10.63 -16.25
CA GLY A 161 -5.44 -11.12 -17.35
C GLY A 161 -6.72 -10.28 -17.50
N GLU A 162 -7.88 -10.93 -17.53
CA GLU A 162 -9.18 -10.24 -17.66
C GLU A 162 -9.47 -9.26 -16.51
N ARG A 163 -8.91 -9.49 -15.30
CA ARG A 163 -9.05 -8.56 -14.15
C ARG A 163 -8.36 -7.22 -14.40
N ALA A 164 -7.51 -7.12 -15.42
CA ALA A 164 -6.89 -5.85 -15.81
C ALA A 164 -7.86 -4.90 -16.51
N GLN A 165 -9.03 -5.38 -16.96
CA GLN A 165 -9.93 -4.60 -17.79
C GLN A 165 -10.31 -3.27 -17.12
N GLY A 166 -10.07 -2.18 -17.84
CA GLY A 166 -10.34 -0.82 -17.40
C GLY A 166 -9.17 -0.17 -16.67
N LEU A 167 -8.16 -0.88 -16.17
CA LEU A 167 -7.06 -0.24 -15.44
C LEU A 167 -6.19 0.70 -16.32
N ASP A 168 -6.34 0.66 -17.64
CA ASP A 168 -5.66 1.55 -18.59
C ASP A 168 -5.90 3.04 -18.33
N ASP A 169 -7.11 3.40 -17.88
CA ASP A 169 -7.50 4.78 -17.62
C ASP A 169 -7.36 5.20 -16.15
N LEU A 170 -6.82 4.32 -15.29
CA LEU A 170 -6.64 4.63 -13.88
C LEU A 170 -5.65 5.80 -13.71
N GLY A 171 -6.17 6.91 -13.18
CA GLY A 171 -5.41 8.12 -12.95
C GLY A 171 -4.36 7.94 -11.84
N ILE A 172 -3.29 8.72 -11.88
CA ILE A 172 -2.31 8.81 -10.78
C ILE A 172 -3.03 9.27 -9.50
N PHE A 173 -2.69 8.67 -8.36
CA PHE A 173 -3.39 8.89 -7.09
C PHE A 173 -4.89 8.54 -7.18
N TYR A 174 -5.22 7.44 -7.85
CA TYR A 174 -6.54 6.81 -7.77
C TYR A 174 -6.42 5.32 -7.46
N MET A 175 -7.42 4.82 -6.74
CA MET A 175 -7.71 3.41 -6.53
C MET A 175 -8.96 3.02 -7.30
N ARG A 176 -8.99 1.76 -7.75
CA ARG A 176 -10.18 1.09 -8.28
C ARG A 176 -10.34 -0.24 -7.59
N GLU A 177 -11.53 -0.50 -7.04
CA GLU A 177 -11.96 -1.85 -6.70
C GLU A 177 -12.28 -2.57 -8.01
N VAL A 178 -11.41 -3.51 -8.39
CA VAL A 178 -11.54 -4.32 -9.62
C VAL A 178 -12.65 -5.35 -9.43
N ASP A 179 -12.67 -5.98 -8.26
CA ASP A 179 -13.69 -6.91 -7.80
C ASP A 179 -13.69 -6.95 -6.26
N THR A 180 -14.39 -7.91 -5.67
CA THR A 180 -14.51 -8.06 -4.21
C THR A 180 -13.21 -8.41 -3.50
N GLU A 181 -12.18 -8.84 -4.24
CA GLU A 181 -10.93 -9.37 -3.71
C GLU A 181 -9.70 -8.59 -4.20
N LEU A 182 -9.84 -7.61 -5.08
CA LEU A 182 -8.72 -6.83 -5.57
C LEU A 182 -9.09 -5.36 -5.70
N ALA A 183 -8.29 -4.52 -5.06
CA ALA A 183 -8.20 -3.11 -5.37
C ALA A 183 -6.82 -2.79 -5.94
N VAL A 184 -6.79 -1.96 -6.98
CA VAL A 184 -5.56 -1.50 -7.62
C VAL A 184 -5.47 0.01 -7.48
N ALA A 185 -4.38 0.49 -6.91
CA ALA A 185 -4.08 1.92 -6.81
C ALA A 185 -2.91 2.28 -7.72
N ARG A 186 -3.00 3.40 -8.44
CA ARG A 186 -1.86 3.98 -9.18
C ARG A 186 -1.12 4.96 -8.29
N THR A 187 -0.47 4.38 -7.29
CA THR A 187 0.37 5.02 -6.28
C THR A 187 1.70 4.28 -6.20
N GLY A 188 2.68 4.87 -5.51
CA GLY A 188 4.04 4.35 -5.51
C GLY A 188 5.00 5.15 -4.64
N TYR A 189 6.16 4.55 -4.40
CA TYR A 189 7.22 5.13 -3.56
C TYR A 189 8.57 5.22 -4.28
N THR A 190 8.61 4.96 -5.59
CA THR A 190 9.88 4.84 -6.34
C THR A 190 10.19 6.04 -7.23
N GLY A 191 9.20 6.90 -7.50
CA GLY A 191 9.29 7.96 -8.52
C GLY A 191 9.01 7.49 -9.95
N GLU A 192 8.85 6.18 -10.18
CA GLU A 192 8.34 5.64 -11.45
C GLU A 192 6.81 5.52 -11.43
N ASP A 193 6.23 5.25 -12.60
CA ASP A 193 4.84 4.79 -12.70
C ASP A 193 4.69 3.38 -12.12
N GLY A 194 3.47 2.99 -11.79
CA GLY A 194 3.21 1.68 -11.19
C GLY A 194 1.86 1.54 -10.53
N TYR A 195 1.66 0.38 -9.92
CA TYR A 195 0.49 0.06 -9.14
C TYR A 195 0.86 -0.43 -7.75
N GLU A 196 -0.10 -0.31 -6.83
CA GLU A 196 -0.16 -1.01 -5.57
C GLU A 196 -1.43 -1.88 -5.56
N LEU A 197 -1.25 -3.18 -5.36
CA LEU A 197 -2.29 -4.18 -5.37
C LEU A 197 -2.67 -4.49 -3.92
N MET A 198 -3.92 -4.28 -3.55
CA MET A 198 -4.48 -4.67 -2.27
C MET A 198 -5.41 -5.87 -2.48
N LEU A 199 -5.11 -6.99 -1.82
CA LEU A 199 -5.80 -8.26 -2.02
C LEU A 199 -5.81 -9.08 -0.72
N PRO A 200 -6.71 -10.08 -0.56
CA PRO A 200 -6.68 -10.98 0.57
C PRO A 200 -5.31 -11.64 0.76
N VAL A 201 -4.91 -11.81 2.02
CA VAL A 201 -3.69 -12.53 2.41
C VAL A 201 -3.60 -13.90 1.74
N ALA A 202 -4.71 -14.61 1.61
CA ALA A 202 -4.78 -15.93 0.97
C ALA A 202 -4.39 -15.94 -0.53
N GLN A 203 -4.45 -14.78 -1.20
CA GLN A 203 -4.10 -14.63 -2.62
C GLN A 203 -2.69 -14.03 -2.84
N ALA A 204 -1.97 -13.71 -1.77
CA ALA A 204 -0.66 -13.08 -1.85
C ALA A 204 0.32 -13.90 -2.72
N SER A 205 0.47 -15.18 -2.40
CA SER A 205 1.44 -16.05 -3.07
C SER A 205 1.09 -16.31 -4.54
N SER A 206 -0.20 -16.45 -4.88
CA SER A 206 -0.62 -16.64 -6.27
C SER A 206 -0.41 -15.37 -7.10
N MET A 207 -0.71 -14.20 -6.53
CA MET A 207 -0.45 -12.91 -7.19
C MET A 207 1.05 -12.69 -7.41
N TRP A 208 1.88 -12.95 -6.39
CA TRP A 208 3.33 -12.83 -6.50
C TRP A 208 3.91 -13.76 -7.57
N ALA A 209 3.43 -15.01 -7.64
CA ALA A 209 3.80 -15.95 -8.69
C ALA A 209 3.38 -15.47 -10.09
N ALA A 210 2.14 -14.98 -10.25
CA ALA A 210 1.67 -14.44 -11.53
C ALA A 210 2.50 -13.23 -12.00
N LEU A 211 2.94 -12.38 -11.07
CA LEU A 211 3.85 -11.27 -11.37
C LEU A 211 5.25 -11.75 -11.79
N LEU A 212 5.78 -12.81 -11.16
CA LEU A 212 7.02 -13.45 -11.60
C LEU A 212 6.89 -14.01 -13.02
N GLU A 213 5.77 -14.66 -13.34
CA GLU A 213 5.49 -15.19 -14.69
C GLU A 213 5.38 -14.07 -15.74
N ALA A 214 4.91 -12.89 -15.33
CA ALA A 214 4.91 -11.67 -16.15
C ALA A 214 6.28 -10.93 -16.15
N GLU A 215 7.35 -11.61 -15.73
CA GLU A 215 8.72 -11.09 -15.67
C GLU A 215 8.89 -9.83 -14.81
N VAL A 216 8.06 -9.67 -13.78
CA VAL A 216 8.27 -8.64 -12.74
C VAL A 216 9.21 -9.20 -11.69
N LYS A 217 10.40 -8.60 -11.55
CA LYS A 217 11.41 -9.12 -10.62
C LYS A 217 11.15 -8.66 -9.18
N PRO A 218 11.42 -9.49 -8.17
CA PRO A 218 11.29 -9.08 -6.79
C PRO A 218 12.39 -8.08 -6.41
N CYS A 219 12.04 -7.08 -5.61
CA CYS A 219 12.95 -6.05 -5.11
C CYS A 219 12.76 -5.89 -3.59
N GLY A 220 13.87 -5.73 -2.88
CA GLY A 220 13.90 -5.60 -1.43
C GLY A 220 13.87 -4.16 -0.94
N LEU A 221 13.90 -4.01 0.39
CA LEU A 221 13.88 -2.70 1.06
C LEU A 221 15.07 -1.82 0.69
N GLY A 222 16.24 -2.40 0.40
CA GLY A 222 17.43 -1.65 0.03
C GLY A 222 17.27 -0.91 -1.30
N ALA A 223 16.59 -1.50 -2.28
CA ALA A 223 16.27 -0.82 -3.54
C ALA A 223 15.13 0.20 -3.38
N ARG A 224 14.21 -0.05 -2.45
CA ARG A 224 13.10 0.87 -2.12
C ARG A 224 13.59 2.22 -1.58
N ASP A 225 14.75 2.24 -0.93
CA ASP A 225 15.34 3.43 -0.27
C ASP A 225 16.35 4.20 -1.14
N THR A 226 16.46 3.87 -2.44
CA THR A 226 17.51 4.38 -3.35
C THR A 226 17.03 5.21 -4.53
#